data_AF-A0A4S1DYW9-F1
#
_entry.id   AF-A0A4S1DYW9-F1
#
_cell.length_a   1.000
_cell.length_b   1.000
_cell.length_c   1.000
_cell.angle_alpha   90.00
_cell.angle_beta   90.00
_cell.angle_gamma   90.00
#
_symmetry.space_group_name_H-M   'P 1'
#
loop_
_entity.id
_entity.type
_entity.pdbx_description
1 polymer ?
#
loop_
_entity_poly.entity_id
_entity_poly.type
_entity_poly.pdbx_seq_one_letter_code
_entity_poly.pdbx_strand_id
1 'polypeptide(L)'
;MKRLLISILTLAVVGIIILQLRRVKSAAKSFVTTLETSGFSLLNKDSLTIRSRVNAPDGYKRVQYPEGSFQDYLRNYKLKTFGAKVINYNGSEYYWQGGHVGILNIQVPKNGLQQCADALIRVRSEFLWDNNRKKDIGFNFTSGHYCSWLKYAEGYRPKINGNRVTFHKSASKNHSKENFYKYLNLIYMYSGTLSLYNELPKIEDTKDLKIGDMLIRGGSPGHIVMICDEVINSKGEKLYLLFQGNTPAQSVHLVKNLEDSDISPWYELKKDAVIPVSNYTFMSSKFVRFK
;
A
#
# COMPACT_ATOMS: atom_id res chain seq x y z
N MET A 1 49.99 36.09 34.03
CA MET A 1 50.12 34.62 33.85
C MET A 1 48.80 33.87 34.00
N LYS A 2 48.02 34.01 35.09
CA LYS A 2 46.73 33.29 35.28
C LYS A 2 45.69 33.50 34.17
N ARG A 3 45.50 34.74 33.68
CA ARG A 3 44.53 35.02 32.60
C ARG A 3 44.89 34.35 31.27
N LEU A 4 46.19 34.30 30.93
CA LEU A 4 46.68 33.64 29.72
C LEU A 4 46.46 32.12 29.78
N LEU A 5 46.68 31.51 30.95
CA LEU A 5 46.44 30.07 31.17
C LEU A 5 44.95 29.71 31.02
N ILE A 6 44.05 30.56 31.52
CA ILE A 6 42.59 30.35 31.42
C ILE A 6 42.16 30.43 29.95
N SER A 7 42.67 31.39 29.18
CA SER A 7 42.39 31.54 27.75
C SER A 7 42.86 30.35 26.91
N ILE A 8 44.03 29.78 27.24
CA ILE A 8 44.55 28.58 26.56
C ILE A 8 43.69 27.36 26.89
N LEU A 9 43.26 27.22 28.15
CA LEU A 9 42.43 26.11 28.59
C LEU A 9 41.03 26.15 27.94
N THR A 10 40.41 27.33 27.82
CA THR A 10 39.12 27.46 27.13
C THR A 10 39.21 27.16 25.64
N LEU A 11 40.27 27.61 24.95
CA LEU A 11 40.53 27.26 23.54
C LEU A 11 40.71 25.75 23.35
N ALA A 12 41.41 25.08 24.26
CA ALA A 12 41.58 23.63 24.22
C ALA A 12 40.25 22.87 24.39
N VAL A 13 39.42 23.29 25.34
CA VAL A 13 38.09 22.69 25.57
C VAL A 13 37.17 22.90 24.36
N VAL A 14 37.14 24.10 23.79
CA VAL A 14 36.35 24.39 22.57
C VAL A 14 36.84 23.54 21.39
N GLY A 15 38.16 23.39 21.23
CA GLY A 15 38.75 22.52 20.21
C GLY A 15 38.31 21.05 20.35
N ILE A 16 38.29 20.52 21.58
CA ILE A 16 37.83 19.15 21.87
C ILE A 16 36.34 19.00 21.55
N ILE A 17 35.50 19.97 21.92
CA ILE A 17 34.05 19.95 21.61
C ILE A 17 33.81 19.94 20.10
N ILE A 18 34.54 20.77 19.33
CA ILE A 18 34.44 20.81 17.87
C ILE A 18 34.85 19.47 17.25
N LEU A 19 35.93 18.85 17.75
CA LEU A 19 36.38 17.52 17.31
C LEU A 19 35.35 16.43 17.60
N GLN A 20 34.72 16.45 18.78
CA GLN A 20 33.64 15.51 19.12
C GLN A 20 32.41 15.71 18.22
N LEU A 21 31.99 16.95 17.99
CA LEU A 21 30.86 17.26 17.10
C LEU A 21 31.13 16.82 15.65
N ARG A 22 32.36 16.98 15.16
CA ARG A 22 32.77 16.50 13.82
C ARG A 22 32.73 14.96 13.74
N ARG A 23 33.21 14.26 14.77
CA ARG A 23 33.14 12.78 14.84
C ARG A 23 31.70 12.27 14.85
N VAL A 24 30.82 12.88 15.64
CA VAL A 24 29.39 12.52 15.69
C VAL A 24 28.73 12.76 14.34
N LYS A 25 28.98 13.91 13.68
CA LYS A 25 28.46 14.17 12.33
C LYS A 25 28.98 13.17 11.29
N SER A 26 30.26 12.79 11.37
CA SER A 26 30.87 11.82 10.46
C SER A 26 30.31 10.41 10.67
N ALA A 27 30.12 9.99 11.92
CA ALA A 27 29.53 8.69 12.25
C ALA A 27 28.05 8.63 11.85
N ALA A 28 27.29 9.70 12.09
CA ALA A 28 25.91 9.81 11.61
C ALA A 28 25.86 9.76 10.07
N LYS A 29 26.77 10.45 9.38
CA LYS A 29 26.84 10.39 7.91
C LYS A 29 27.21 9.00 7.40
N SER A 30 28.20 8.33 8.00
CA SER A 30 28.57 6.98 7.55
C SER A 30 27.44 5.98 7.82
N PHE A 31 26.76 6.08 8.96
CA PHE A 31 25.62 5.24 9.31
C PHE A 31 24.44 5.44 8.36
N VAL A 32 24.13 6.69 8.00
CA VAL A 32 23.14 7.00 6.96
C VAL A 32 23.57 6.45 5.60
N THR A 33 24.85 6.57 5.23
CA THR A 33 25.35 6.00 3.97
C THR A 33 25.28 4.46 3.97
N THR A 34 25.63 3.75 5.05
CA THR A 34 25.50 2.29 5.09
C THR A 34 24.04 1.82 5.03
N LEU A 35 23.11 2.51 5.69
CA LEU A 35 21.67 2.25 5.56
C LEU A 35 21.14 2.54 4.15
N GLU A 36 21.71 3.54 3.47
CA GLU A 36 21.46 3.81 2.05
C GLU A 36 22.13 2.80 1.11
N THR A 37 23.09 1.98 1.54
CA THR A 37 23.69 0.97 0.64
C THR A 37 23.00 -0.38 0.72
N SER A 38 22.54 -0.82 1.90
CA SER A 38 21.92 -2.14 2.08
C SER A 38 20.51 -2.24 1.46
N GLY A 39 19.61 -1.30 1.77
CA GLY A 39 18.25 -1.29 1.22
C GLY A 39 18.14 -0.92 -0.27
N PHE A 40 19.22 -0.41 -0.87
CA PHE A 40 19.27 -0.09 -2.30
C PHE A 40 19.67 -1.29 -3.17
N SER A 41 20.21 -2.37 -2.60
CA SER A 41 20.64 -3.54 -3.38
C SER A 41 19.46 -4.30 -4.01
N LEU A 42 18.28 -4.20 -3.40
CA LEU A 42 17.08 -4.90 -3.85
C LEU A 42 16.23 -4.10 -4.86
N LEU A 43 16.67 -2.91 -5.28
CA LEU A 43 15.88 -2.07 -6.19
C LEU A 43 16.53 -1.93 -7.58
N ASN A 44 15.79 -2.32 -8.61
CA ASN A 44 16.14 -2.04 -10.00
C ASN A 44 15.43 -0.77 -10.48
N LYS A 45 16.18 0.33 -10.57
CA LYS A 45 15.63 1.67 -10.85
C LYS A 45 15.11 1.85 -12.27
N ASP A 46 15.59 1.06 -13.23
CA ASP A 46 15.20 1.18 -14.64
C ASP A 46 13.93 0.37 -14.98
N SER A 47 13.43 -0.41 -14.01
CA SER A 47 12.30 -1.30 -14.19
C SER A 47 10.94 -0.61 -13.97
N LEU A 48 9.90 -1.07 -14.68
CA LEU A 48 8.57 -0.44 -14.73
C LEU A 48 7.40 -1.36 -14.29
N THR A 49 7.68 -2.48 -13.65
CA THR A 49 6.66 -3.33 -12.99
C THR A 49 7.07 -3.66 -11.57
N ILE A 50 6.13 -4.09 -10.72
CA ILE A 50 6.44 -4.48 -9.33
C ILE A 50 7.52 -5.56 -9.28
N ARG A 51 7.32 -6.66 -10.02
CA ARG A 51 8.29 -7.78 -10.14
C ARG A 51 9.68 -7.34 -10.54
N SER A 52 9.78 -6.46 -11.54
CA SER A 52 11.08 -6.05 -12.08
C SER A 52 11.75 -4.98 -11.21
N ARG A 53 10.97 -4.12 -10.54
CA ARG A 53 11.46 -3.04 -9.68
C ARG A 53 12.12 -3.54 -8.40
N VAL A 54 11.60 -4.61 -7.80
CA VAL A 54 12.07 -5.10 -6.50
C VAL A 54 12.60 -6.51 -6.65
N ASN A 55 13.90 -6.71 -6.48
CA ASN A 55 14.56 -8.01 -6.51
C ASN A 55 14.18 -8.85 -5.28
N ALA A 56 14.18 -10.17 -5.43
CA ALA A 56 14.04 -11.08 -4.30
C ALA A 56 15.34 -11.00 -3.46
N PRO A 57 15.26 -11.04 -2.11
CA PRO A 57 16.44 -11.12 -1.26
C PRO A 57 17.20 -12.43 -1.48
N ASP A 58 18.47 -12.46 -1.09
CA ASP A 58 19.30 -13.66 -1.21
C ASP A 58 18.69 -14.85 -0.45
N GLY A 59 18.73 -16.03 -1.08
CA GLY A 59 18.12 -17.25 -0.53
C GLY A 59 16.61 -17.36 -0.71
N TYR A 60 15.94 -16.31 -1.23
CA TYR A 60 14.51 -16.32 -1.53
C TYR A 60 14.23 -16.53 -3.02
N LYS A 61 13.11 -17.20 -3.31
CA LYS A 61 12.59 -17.38 -4.67
C LYS A 61 11.14 -16.92 -4.72
N ARG A 62 10.73 -16.30 -5.83
CA ARG A 62 9.32 -15.91 -6.03
C ARG A 62 8.44 -17.15 -6.13
N VAL A 63 7.32 -17.14 -5.41
CA VAL A 63 6.28 -18.17 -5.54
C VAL A 63 5.63 -18.05 -6.93
N GLN A 64 5.40 -19.18 -7.60
CA GLN A 64 4.80 -19.19 -8.93
C GLN A 64 3.27 -19.10 -8.85
N TYR A 65 2.69 -18.35 -9.79
CA TYR A 65 1.25 -18.22 -9.97
C TYR A 65 0.90 -18.45 -11.44
N PRO A 66 -0.31 -18.95 -11.75
CA PRO A 66 -0.76 -19.06 -13.13
C PRO A 66 -0.78 -17.71 -13.84
N GLU A 67 -0.36 -17.68 -15.10
CA GLU A 67 -0.45 -16.51 -15.96
C GLU A 67 -1.92 -16.05 -16.08
N GLY A 68 -2.15 -14.73 -16.07
CA GLY A 68 -3.50 -14.16 -16.12
C GLY A 68 -4.31 -14.28 -14.82
N SER A 69 -3.75 -14.89 -13.77
CA SER A 69 -4.35 -14.84 -12.42
C SER A 69 -4.30 -13.43 -11.83
N PHE A 70 -5.07 -13.19 -10.77
CA PHE A 70 -5.02 -11.90 -10.06
C PHE A 70 -3.63 -11.65 -9.44
N GLN A 71 -2.96 -12.73 -9.03
CA GLN A 71 -1.62 -12.67 -8.46
C GLN A 71 -0.58 -12.27 -9.48
N ASP A 72 -0.65 -12.86 -10.68
CA ASP A 72 0.21 -12.49 -11.80
C ASP A 72 -0.05 -11.04 -12.24
N TYR A 73 -1.31 -10.62 -12.31
CA TYR A 73 -1.70 -9.24 -12.60
C TYR A 73 -1.11 -8.24 -11.60
N LEU A 74 -1.21 -8.52 -10.29
CA LEU A 74 -0.67 -7.64 -9.24
C LEU A 74 0.85 -7.57 -9.30
N ARG A 75 1.54 -8.71 -9.38
CA ARG A 75 3.00 -8.75 -9.44
C ARG A 75 3.57 -8.03 -10.67
N ASN A 76 2.83 -7.99 -11.78
CA ASN A 76 3.26 -7.31 -13.00
C ASN A 76 2.61 -5.93 -13.17
N TYR A 77 1.96 -5.38 -12.14
CA TYR A 77 1.33 -4.07 -12.23
C TYR A 77 2.36 -3.00 -12.61
N LYS A 78 2.00 -2.15 -13.57
CA LYS A 78 2.91 -1.11 -14.10
C LYS A 78 3.19 -0.05 -13.04
N LEU A 79 4.43 0.39 -12.95
CA LEU A 79 4.88 1.48 -12.11
C LEU A 79 5.24 2.69 -12.95
N LYS A 80 5.22 3.86 -12.33
CA LYS A 80 5.92 5.04 -12.84
C LYS A 80 7.44 4.83 -12.75
N THR A 81 8.19 5.67 -13.45
CA THR A 81 9.66 5.71 -13.37
C THR A 81 10.14 5.83 -11.92
N PHE A 82 11.32 5.29 -11.64
CA PHE A 82 11.89 5.36 -10.30
C PHE A 82 12.09 6.81 -9.86
N GLY A 83 11.87 7.08 -8.57
CA GLY A 83 11.92 8.43 -8.00
C GLY A 83 10.65 9.27 -8.20
N ALA A 84 9.63 8.76 -8.90
CA ALA A 84 8.32 9.42 -8.97
C ALA A 84 7.76 9.71 -7.57
N LYS A 85 7.22 10.92 -7.41
CA LYS A 85 6.67 11.41 -6.15
C LYS A 85 5.26 10.87 -5.90
N VAL A 86 4.93 10.68 -4.63
CA VAL A 86 3.53 10.51 -4.20
C VAL A 86 2.84 11.88 -4.36
N ILE A 87 1.81 11.91 -5.20
CA ILE A 87 1.00 13.10 -5.48
C ILE A 87 -0.39 12.94 -4.86
N ASN A 88 -0.86 13.97 -4.17
CA ASN A 88 -2.21 14.07 -3.61
C ASN A 88 -3.25 14.28 -4.71
N TYR A 89 -4.53 14.05 -4.41
CA TYR A 89 -5.62 14.25 -5.38
C TYR A 89 -5.74 15.67 -5.95
N ASN A 90 -5.27 16.68 -5.22
CA ASN A 90 -5.23 18.09 -5.65
C ASN A 90 -3.98 18.43 -6.49
N GLY A 91 -3.12 17.46 -6.78
CA GLY A 91 -1.90 17.64 -7.56
C GLY A 91 -0.67 18.07 -6.75
N SER A 92 -0.80 18.38 -5.45
CA SER A 92 0.37 18.71 -4.63
C SER A 92 1.18 17.46 -4.27
N GLU A 93 2.48 17.65 -4.01
CA GLU A 93 3.30 16.57 -3.47
C GLU A 93 2.84 16.21 -2.05
N TYR A 94 2.78 14.91 -1.76
CA TYR A 94 2.58 14.44 -0.40
C TYR A 94 3.84 14.74 0.43
N TYR A 95 3.68 15.26 1.65
CA TYR A 95 4.82 15.72 2.44
C TYR A 95 5.82 14.60 2.78
N TRP A 96 5.34 13.35 2.92
CA TRP A 96 6.17 12.20 3.26
C TRP A 96 6.50 11.34 2.03
N GLN A 97 7.71 11.51 1.49
CA GLN A 97 8.21 10.78 0.32
C GLN A 97 9.17 9.63 0.68
N GLY A 98 9.51 9.45 1.97
CA GLY A 98 10.45 8.41 2.43
C GLY A 98 9.84 7.02 2.58
N GLY A 99 8.51 6.92 2.54
CA GLY A 99 7.75 5.71 2.86
C GLY A 99 7.42 4.80 1.67
N HIS A 100 7.95 5.07 0.48
CA HIS A 100 7.64 4.31 -0.73
C HIS A 100 8.87 4.02 -1.61
N VAL A 101 8.75 2.99 -2.45
CA VAL A 101 9.79 2.59 -3.42
C VAL A 101 9.30 2.57 -4.88
N GLY A 102 8.02 2.84 -5.08
CA GLY A 102 7.42 2.91 -6.41
C GLY A 102 5.98 3.43 -6.37
N ILE A 103 5.56 4.07 -7.45
CA ILE A 103 4.19 4.57 -7.62
C ILE A 103 3.52 3.70 -8.66
N LEU A 104 2.37 3.11 -8.34
CA LEU A 104 1.57 2.37 -9.31
C LEU A 104 1.10 3.32 -10.40
N ASN A 105 1.06 2.85 -11.64
CA ASN A 105 0.60 3.63 -12.78
C ASN A 105 -0.93 3.67 -12.85
N ILE A 106 -1.53 4.21 -11.78
CA ILE A 106 -2.95 4.40 -11.60
C ILE A 106 -3.20 5.89 -11.34
N GLN A 107 -4.13 6.48 -12.07
CA GLN A 107 -4.45 7.90 -11.91
C GLN A 107 -5.21 8.13 -10.61
N VAL A 108 -4.82 9.17 -9.86
CA VAL A 108 -5.56 9.64 -8.69
C VAL A 108 -6.75 10.46 -9.18
N PRO A 109 -8.00 10.12 -8.81
CA PRO A 109 -9.16 10.91 -9.18
C PRO A 109 -9.10 12.33 -8.61
N LYS A 110 -9.33 13.34 -9.45
CA LYS A 110 -9.31 14.76 -9.03
C LYS A 110 -10.43 15.12 -8.05
N ASN A 111 -11.49 14.32 -7.99
CA ASN A 111 -12.60 14.52 -7.06
C ASN A 111 -12.27 14.09 -5.61
N GLY A 112 -11.05 13.62 -5.34
CA GLY A 112 -10.61 13.21 -4.00
C GLY A 112 -11.21 11.89 -3.50
N LEU A 113 -12.05 11.24 -4.32
CA LEU A 113 -12.45 9.85 -4.12
C LEU A 113 -11.29 8.93 -4.46
N GLN A 114 -11.38 7.66 -4.09
CA GLN A 114 -10.29 6.69 -4.11
C GLN A 114 -9.33 6.81 -2.93
N GLN A 115 -9.89 6.73 -1.73
CA GLN A 115 -9.15 6.66 -0.48
C GLN A 115 -8.62 5.23 -0.21
N CYS A 116 -7.99 5.02 0.94
CA CYS A 116 -7.30 3.79 1.33
C CYS A 116 -7.86 2.48 0.73
N ALA A 117 -9.06 2.03 1.14
CA ALA A 117 -9.68 0.80 0.64
C ALA A 117 -10.14 0.87 -0.82
N ASP A 118 -10.54 2.05 -1.28
CA ASP A 118 -11.06 2.28 -2.62
C ASP A 118 -10.04 1.99 -3.71
N ALA A 119 -8.76 2.30 -3.44
CA ALA A 119 -7.66 1.97 -4.35
C ALA A 119 -7.57 0.46 -4.60
N LEU A 120 -7.73 -0.33 -3.55
CA LEU A 120 -7.66 -1.80 -3.61
C LEU A 120 -8.91 -2.37 -4.29
N ILE A 121 -10.09 -1.81 -4.00
CA ILE A 121 -11.36 -2.09 -4.68
C ILE A 121 -11.23 -1.82 -6.18
N ARG A 122 -10.63 -0.68 -6.58
CA ARG A 122 -10.40 -0.33 -7.98
C ARG A 122 -9.53 -1.34 -8.67
N VAL A 123 -8.37 -1.66 -8.10
CA VAL A 123 -7.40 -2.60 -8.70
C VAL A 123 -8.04 -3.97 -8.92
N ARG A 124 -8.80 -4.49 -7.94
CA ARG A 124 -9.55 -5.74 -8.09
C ARG A 124 -10.63 -5.65 -9.16
N SER A 125 -11.39 -4.56 -9.17
CA SER A 125 -12.51 -4.38 -10.10
C SER A 125 -12.04 -4.21 -11.56
N GLU A 126 -10.95 -3.48 -11.79
CA GLU A 126 -10.32 -3.33 -13.11
C GLU A 126 -9.77 -4.67 -13.60
N PHE A 127 -9.10 -5.46 -12.73
CA PHE A 127 -8.69 -6.82 -13.08
C PHE A 127 -9.88 -7.68 -13.56
N LEU A 128 -10.98 -7.69 -12.78
CA LEU A 128 -12.18 -8.45 -13.14
C LEU A 128 -12.82 -7.92 -14.43
N TRP A 129 -12.82 -6.60 -14.63
CA TRP A 129 -13.35 -5.97 -15.84
C TRP A 129 -12.58 -6.41 -17.09
N ASP A 130 -11.25 -6.27 -17.05
CA ASP A 130 -10.36 -6.52 -18.18
C ASP A 130 -10.27 -8.03 -18.51
N ASN A 131 -10.54 -8.91 -17.54
CA ASN A 131 -10.62 -10.37 -17.72
C ASN A 131 -12.04 -10.88 -18.00
N ASN A 132 -12.97 -10.01 -18.39
CA ASN A 132 -14.36 -10.34 -18.70
C ASN A 132 -15.14 -11.05 -17.56
N ARG A 133 -14.72 -10.84 -16.31
CA ARG A 133 -15.34 -11.36 -15.09
C ARG A 133 -16.26 -10.34 -14.42
N LYS A 134 -17.01 -9.57 -15.22
CA LYS A 134 -17.85 -8.46 -14.75
C LYS A 134 -18.95 -8.90 -13.76
N LYS A 135 -19.38 -10.17 -13.83
CA LYS A 135 -20.37 -10.76 -12.91
C LYS A 135 -19.85 -10.87 -11.47
N ASP A 136 -18.54 -10.88 -11.28
CA ASP A 136 -17.91 -11.03 -9.96
C ASP A 136 -17.61 -9.67 -9.30
N ILE A 137 -17.96 -8.56 -9.97
CA ILE A 137 -17.78 -7.22 -9.44
C ILE A 137 -18.97 -6.86 -8.54
N GLY A 138 -18.71 -6.74 -7.24
CA GLY A 138 -19.69 -6.33 -6.24
C GLY A 138 -19.09 -6.21 -4.85
N PHE A 139 -19.65 -5.29 -4.06
CA PHE A 139 -19.18 -5.01 -2.69
C PHE A 139 -20.36 -4.68 -1.79
N ASN A 140 -20.22 -4.96 -0.51
CA ASN A 140 -21.17 -4.51 0.51
C ASN A 140 -20.91 -3.05 0.85
N PHE A 141 -21.99 -2.28 0.96
CA PHE A 141 -21.96 -1.03 1.71
C PHE A 141 -21.64 -1.31 3.19
N THR A 142 -21.24 -0.29 3.92
CA THR A 142 -20.95 -0.38 5.37
C THR A 142 -22.17 -0.85 6.16
N SER A 143 -23.38 -0.55 5.67
CA SER A 143 -24.65 -1.07 6.20
C SER A 143 -24.92 -2.55 5.87
N GLY A 144 -24.02 -3.25 5.19
CA GLY A 144 -24.14 -4.67 4.85
C GLY A 144 -24.91 -4.98 3.56
N HIS A 145 -25.45 -3.96 2.89
CA HIS A 145 -26.24 -4.17 1.66
C HIS A 145 -25.33 -4.38 0.45
N TYR A 146 -25.51 -5.51 -0.24
CA TYR A 146 -24.68 -5.87 -1.40
C TYR A 146 -25.07 -5.07 -2.65
N CYS A 147 -24.08 -4.42 -3.27
CA CYS A 147 -24.23 -3.67 -4.51
C CYS A 147 -23.38 -4.30 -5.62
N SER A 148 -24.01 -5.06 -6.53
CA SER A 148 -23.32 -5.64 -7.68
C SER A 148 -23.28 -4.69 -8.87
N TRP A 149 -22.19 -4.77 -9.64
CA TRP A 149 -22.05 -4.07 -10.91
C TRP A 149 -23.18 -4.45 -11.88
N LEU A 150 -23.54 -5.73 -12.01
CA LEU A 150 -24.57 -6.16 -12.96
C LEU A 150 -25.92 -5.49 -12.69
N LYS A 151 -26.39 -5.45 -11.44
CA LYS A 151 -27.64 -4.75 -11.11
C LYS A 151 -27.53 -3.26 -11.37
N TYR A 152 -26.40 -2.64 -11.03
CA TYR A 152 -26.17 -1.23 -11.33
C TYR A 152 -26.21 -0.95 -12.84
N ALA A 153 -25.58 -1.81 -13.65
CA ALA A 153 -25.57 -1.69 -15.11
C ALA A 153 -26.96 -1.90 -15.73
N GLU A 154 -27.82 -2.74 -15.14
CA GLU A 154 -29.23 -2.90 -15.54
C GLU A 154 -30.15 -1.75 -15.09
N GLY A 155 -29.60 -0.70 -14.46
CA GLY A 155 -30.33 0.52 -14.12
C GLY A 155 -30.80 0.62 -12.66
N TYR A 156 -30.44 -0.33 -11.80
CA TYR A 156 -30.75 -0.25 -10.38
C TYR A 156 -29.85 0.77 -9.68
N ARG A 157 -30.42 1.59 -8.80
CA ARG A 157 -29.71 2.55 -7.95
C ARG A 157 -30.12 2.38 -6.49
N PRO A 158 -29.20 2.61 -5.56
CA PRO A 158 -29.54 2.59 -4.14
C PRO A 158 -30.43 3.80 -3.80
N LYS A 159 -31.46 3.56 -3.01
CA LYS A 159 -32.23 4.57 -2.27
C LYS A 159 -31.88 4.38 -0.80
N ILE A 160 -31.29 5.40 -0.21
CA ILE A 160 -30.69 5.33 1.12
C ILE A 160 -31.54 6.14 2.09
N ASN A 161 -31.92 5.51 3.19
CA ASN A 161 -32.61 6.16 4.31
C ASN A 161 -31.98 5.69 5.62
N GLY A 162 -31.07 6.50 6.16
CA GLY A 162 -30.20 6.09 7.27
C GLY A 162 -29.40 4.84 6.93
N ASN A 163 -29.49 3.81 7.77
CA ASN A 163 -28.79 2.53 7.58
C ASN A 163 -29.54 1.53 6.67
N ARG A 164 -30.73 1.88 6.17
CA ARG A 164 -31.49 1.01 5.25
C ARG A 164 -31.23 1.41 3.81
N VAL A 165 -30.95 0.42 2.97
CA VAL A 165 -30.70 0.62 1.54
C VAL A 165 -31.59 -0.31 0.73
N THR A 166 -32.40 0.26 -0.15
CA THR A 166 -33.18 -0.50 -1.14
C THR A 166 -32.66 -0.18 -2.53
N PHE A 167 -32.82 -1.11 -3.48
CA PHE A 167 -32.39 -0.90 -4.86
C PHE A 167 -33.62 -0.80 -5.77
N HIS A 168 -33.74 0.34 -6.47
CA HIS A 168 -34.85 0.59 -7.39
C HIS A 168 -34.31 0.82 -8.80
N LYS A 169 -35.03 0.35 -9.80
CA LYS A 169 -34.68 0.64 -11.20
C LYS A 169 -35.09 2.08 -11.52
N SER A 170 -34.11 2.96 -11.63
CA SER A 170 -34.32 4.40 -11.86
C SER A 170 -33.43 4.99 -12.95
N ALA A 171 -32.59 4.16 -13.58
CA ALA A 171 -31.76 4.54 -14.72
C ALA A 171 -31.94 3.56 -15.88
N SER A 172 -31.58 4.00 -17.09
CA SER A 172 -31.50 3.12 -18.26
C SER A 172 -30.33 2.14 -18.14
N LYS A 173 -30.46 1.01 -18.83
CA LYS A 173 -29.40 0.00 -18.94
C LYS A 173 -28.14 0.60 -19.57
N ASN A 174 -26.98 0.40 -18.96
CA ASN A 174 -25.70 0.92 -19.43
C ASN A 174 -24.52 0.08 -18.92
N HIS A 175 -23.87 -0.64 -19.83
CA HIS A 175 -22.71 -1.50 -19.54
C HIS A 175 -21.38 -0.86 -19.95
N SER A 176 -21.35 0.44 -20.20
CA SER A 176 -20.12 1.13 -20.61
C SER A 176 -19.08 1.18 -19.50
N LYS A 177 -17.81 1.30 -19.90
CA LYS A 177 -16.69 1.50 -18.96
C LYS A 177 -16.82 2.82 -18.18
N GLU A 178 -17.41 3.85 -18.79
CA GLU A 178 -17.71 5.10 -18.09
C GLU A 178 -18.70 4.88 -16.94
N ASN A 179 -19.77 4.10 -17.19
CA ASN A 179 -20.75 3.79 -16.15
C ASN A 179 -20.16 2.90 -15.04
N PHE A 180 -19.18 2.06 -15.38
CA PHE A 180 -18.41 1.31 -14.39
C PHE A 180 -17.62 2.20 -13.42
N TYR A 181 -16.99 3.28 -13.90
CA TYR A 181 -16.35 4.23 -12.99
C TYR A 181 -17.36 5.04 -12.16
N LYS A 182 -18.57 5.31 -12.67
CA LYS A 182 -19.67 5.87 -11.88
C LYS A 182 -20.13 4.91 -10.78
N TYR A 183 -20.19 3.61 -11.08
CA TYR A 183 -20.42 2.57 -10.08
C TYR A 183 -19.31 2.54 -9.02
N LEU A 184 -18.03 2.59 -9.41
CA LEU A 184 -16.94 2.63 -8.43
C LEU A 184 -17.01 3.85 -7.52
N ASN A 185 -17.32 5.04 -8.06
CA ASN A 185 -17.55 6.23 -7.23
C ASN A 185 -18.68 6.02 -6.21
N LEU A 186 -19.77 5.33 -6.59
CA LEU A 186 -20.83 4.96 -5.65
C LEU A 186 -20.29 4.02 -4.55
N ILE A 187 -19.47 3.03 -4.90
CA ILE A 187 -18.84 2.14 -3.93
C ILE A 187 -17.96 2.93 -2.96
N TYR A 188 -17.13 3.86 -3.45
CA TYR A 188 -16.24 4.68 -2.63
C TYR A 188 -17.00 5.56 -1.61
N MET A 189 -18.26 5.89 -1.89
CA MET A 189 -19.09 6.67 -0.97
C MET A 189 -19.68 5.86 0.17
N TYR A 190 -19.91 4.55 -0.03
CA TYR A 190 -20.71 3.73 0.90
C TYR A 190 -19.98 2.50 1.43
N SER A 191 -18.86 2.13 0.83
CA SER A 191 -17.96 1.06 1.24
C SER A 191 -16.62 1.65 1.68
N GLY A 192 -15.84 0.87 2.42
CA GLY A 192 -14.51 1.26 2.87
C GLY A 192 -13.85 0.14 3.66
N THR A 193 -12.83 0.47 4.44
CA THR A 193 -12.07 -0.54 5.19
C THR A 193 -12.95 -1.36 6.13
N LEU A 194 -13.92 -0.74 6.80
CA LEU A 194 -14.86 -1.46 7.68
C LEU A 194 -15.77 -2.42 6.90
N SER A 195 -16.28 -2.03 5.73
CA SER A 195 -17.12 -2.92 4.92
C SER A 195 -16.33 -4.13 4.41
N LEU A 196 -15.11 -3.91 3.90
CA LEU A 196 -14.20 -4.99 3.49
C LEU A 196 -13.86 -5.92 4.65
N TYR A 197 -13.58 -5.35 5.84
CA TYR A 197 -13.32 -6.14 7.04
C TYR A 197 -14.52 -7.03 7.40
N ASN A 198 -15.74 -6.53 7.30
CA ASN A 198 -16.92 -7.31 7.67
C ASN A 198 -17.31 -8.35 6.61
N GLU A 199 -17.15 -8.04 5.31
CA GLU A 199 -17.67 -8.89 4.25
C GLU A 199 -16.70 -9.99 3.77
N LEU A 200 -15.39 -9.78 3.92
CA LEU A 200 -14.37 -10.65 3.34
C LEU A 200 -13.97 -11.79 4.29
N PRO A 201 -13.72 -13.00 3.77
CA PRO A 201 -13.21 -14.11 4.56
C PRO A 201 -11.89 -13.76 5.24
N LYS A 202 -11.75 -14.19 6.50
CA LYS A 202 -10.54 -14.03 7.31
C LYS A 202 -9.51 -15.09 6.96
N ILE A 203 -8.24 -14.72 7.05
CA ILE A 203 -7.11 -15.66 6.96
C ILE A 203 -6.53 -15.78 8.36
N GLU A 204 -6.62 -16.98 8.93
CA GLU A 204 -6.26 -17.24 10.32
C GLU A 204 -4.82 -17.72 10.52
N ASP A 205 -4.15 -18.20 9.46
CA ASP A 205 -2.73 -18.60 9.46
C ASP A 205 -1.96 -17.78 8.41
N THR A 206 -0.84 -17.15 8.80
CA THR A 206 -0.03 -16.36 7.87
C THR A 206 0.71 -17.20 6.83
N LYS A 207 0.81 -18.51 7.01
CA LYS A 207 1.36 -19.43 5.99
C LYS A 207 0.46 -19.48 4.74
N ASP A 208 -0.83 -19.26 4.90
CA ASP A 208 -1.82 -19.27 3.82
C ASP A 208 -1.90 -17.95 3.05
N LEU A 209 -1.17 -16.91 3.51
CA LEU A 209 -1.09 -15.64 2.81
C LEU A 209 -0.50 -15.81 1.41
N LYS A 210 -1.08 -15.02 0.51
CA LYS A 210 -0.81 -15.07 -0.92
C LYS A 210 -1.00 -13.68 -1.53
N ILE A 211 -0.49 -13.48 -2.75
CA ILE A 211 -0.68 -12.21 -3.47
C ILE A 211 -2.19 -11.90 -3.62
N GLY A 212 -2.56 -10.64 -3.39
CA GLY A 212 -3.94 -10.15 -3.39
C GLY A 212 -4.65 -10.20 -2.04
N ASP A 213 -4.04 -10.82 -1.02
CA ASP A 213 -4.53 -10.73 0.35
C ASP A 213 -4.21 -9.37 0.95
N MET A 214 -4.96 -8.99 1.99
CA MET A 214 -4.90 -7.66 2.56
C MET A 214 -4.68 -7.71 4.05
N LEU A 215 -3.69 -6.95 4.54
CA LEU A 215 -3.52 -6.61 5.94
C LEU A 215 -4.49 -5.46 6.25
N ILE A 216 -5.36 -5.65 7.24
CA ILE A 216 -6.52 -4.79 7.44
C ILE A 216 -6.79 -4.51 8.93
N ARG A 217 -7.14 -3.26 9.23
CA ARG A 217 -7.80 -2.85 10.47
C ARG A 217 -9.12 -2.18 10.11
N GLY A 218 -10.23 -2.87 10.37
CA GLY A 218 -11.57 -2.32 10.23
C GLY A 218 -11.81 -1.15 11.20
N GLY A 219 -12.71 -0.25 10.83
CA GLY A 219 -13.13 0.89 11.65
C GLY A 219 -13.03 2.24 10.93
N SER A 220 -13.30 3.30 11.68
CA SER A 220 -13.13 4.70 11.26
C SER A 220 -12.47 5.47 12.41
N PRO A 221 -11.15 5.73 12.37
CA PRO A 221 -10.25 5.42 11.25
C PRO A 221 -9.90 3.92 11.17
N GLY A 222 -9.85 3.40 9.95
CA GLY A 222 -9.32 2.08 9.60
C GLY A 222 -8.19 2.21 8.58
N HIS A 223 -7.44 1.13 8.34
CA HIS A 223 -6.38 1.10 7.31
C HIS A 223 -6.30 -0.26 6.64
N ILE A 224 -5.87 -0.29 5.39
CA ILE A 224 -5.73 -1.51 4.60
C ILE A 224 -4.61 -1.37 3.58
N VAL A 225 -3.80 -2.43 3.46
CA VAL A 225 -2.75 -2.56 2.45
C VAL A 225 -2.86 -3.94 1.81
N MET A 226 -2.43 -4.07 0.55
CA MET A 226 -2.55 -5.32 -0.22
C MET A 226 -1.19 -5.90 -0.57
N ILE A 227 -1.07 -7.22 -0.47
CA ILE A 227 0.09 -7.99 -0.93
C ILE A 227 0.13 -7.98 -2.46
N CYS A 228 1.23 -7.55 -3.07
CA CYS A 228 1.43 -7.52 -4.52
C CYS A 228 2.57 -8.40 -5.03
N ASP A 229 3.48 -8.83 -4.17
CA ASP A 229 4.48 -9.85 -4.50
C ASP A 229 4.74 -10.69 -3.25
N GLU A 230 5.24 -11.90 -3.45
CA GLU A 230 5.70 -12.79 -2.41
C GLU A 230 6.90 -13.64 -2.86
N VAL A 231 7.76 -13.92 -1.91
CA VAL A 231 8.91 -14.81 -2.06
C VAL A 231 8.96 -15.79 -0.89
N ILE A 232 9.58 -16.94 -1.10
CA ILE A 232 9.75 -18.01 -0.11
C ILE A 232 11.19 -18.52 -0.13
N ASN A 233 11.74 -18.84 1.04
CA ASN A 233 13.06 -19.47 1.15
C ASN A 233 12.97 -21.00 1.34
N SER A 234 14.10 -21.68 1.45
CA SER A 234 14.17 -23.14 1.63
C SER A 234 13.58 -23.64 2.96
N LYS A 235 13.43 -22.76 3.96
CA LYS A 235 12.78 -23.07 5.25
C LYS A 235 11.26 -22.88 5.22
N GLY A 236 10.72 -22.39 4.11
CA GLY A 236 9.30 -22.08 3.97
C GLY A 236 8.91 -20.71 4.56
N GLU A 237 9.88 -19.88 4.94
CA GLU A 237 9.63 -18.51 5.42
C GLU A 237 9.28 -17.63 4.22
N LYS A 238 8.23 -16.82 4.36
CA LYS A 238 7.71 -15.96 3.29
C LYS A 238 7.93 -14.49 3.61
N LEU A 239 8.25 -13.73 2.56
CA LEU A 239 8.26 -12.27 2.60
C LEU A 239 7.33 -11.69 1.54
N TYR A 240 6.81 -10.50 1.79
CA TYR A 240 5.77 -9.89 0.97
C TYR A 240 6.09 -8.45 0.59
N LEU A 241 5.67 -8.05 -0.61
CA LEU A 241 5.58 -6.64 -0.98
C LEU A 241 4.15 -6.15 -0.80
N LEU A 242 4.04 -4.92 -0.33
CA LEU A 242 2.76 -4.29 -0.02
C LEU A 242 2.58 -3.03 -0.86
N PHE A 243 1.34 -2.71 -1.22
CA PHE A 243 0.95 -1.40 -1.71
C PHE A 243 -0.28 -0.87 -1.01
N GLN A 244 -0.43 0.46 -1.03
CA GLN A 244 -1.55 1.12 -0.37
C GLN A 244 -2.02 2.37 -1.11
N GLY A 245 -3.29 2.72 -0.90
CA GLY A 245 -3.78 4.09 -1.02
C GLY A 245 -3.60 4.86 0.30
N ASN A 246 -4.22 6.03 0.42
CA ASN A 246 -4.23 6.80 1.68
C ASN A 246 -5.54 7.57 1.84
N THR A 247 -5.73 8.19 3.00
CA THR A 247 -6.83 9.13 3.26
C THR A 247 -6.25 10.45 3.75
N PRO A 248 -6.42 11.58 3.03
CA PRO A 248 -7.10 11.77 1.74
C PRO A 248 -6.48 10.98 0.56
N ALA A 249 -7.19 10.93 -0.57
CA ALA A 249 -6.72 10.22 -1.76
C ALA A 249 -5.38 10.76 -2.28
N GLN A 250 -4.47 9.86 -2.57
CA GLN A 250 -3.15 10.15 -3.13
C GLN A 250 -2.71 9.01 -4.06
N SER A 251 -1.53 9.16 -4.65
CA SER A 251 -0.93 8.14 -5.51
C SER A 251 -0.85 6.79 -4.79
N VAL A 252 -1.33 5.73 -5.44
CA VAL A 252 -1.18 4.36 -4.93
C VAL A 252 0.28 3.96 -5.09
N HIS A 253 0.89 3.43 -4.04
CA HIS A 253 2.34 3.25 -3.99
C HIS A 253 2.75 1.96 -3.29
N LEU A 254 3.89 1.41 -3.72
CA LEU A 254 4.61 0.34 -3.03
C LEU A 254 5.21 0.91 -1.76
N VAL A 255 4.84 0.37 -0.61
CA VAL A 255 5.33 0.85 0.68
C VAL A 255 6.72 0.29 0.98
N LYS A 256 7.53 1.09 1.67
CA LYS A 256 8.88 0.73 2.07
C LYS A 256 8.86 0.17 3.50
N ASN A 257 9.46 -1.00 3.71
CA ASN A 257 9.75 -1.48 5.06
C ASN A 257 10.84 -0.59 5.68
N LEU A 258 10.47 0.16 6.73
CA LEU A 258 11.37 1.08 7.44
C LEU A 258 12.01 0.44 8.67
N GLU A 259 11.52 -0.72 9.09
CA GLU A 259 11.93 -1.39 10.33
C GLU A 259 13.09 -2.37 10.10
N ASP A 260 13.20 -2.91 8.88
CA ASP A 260 14.25 -3.85 8.51
C ASP A 260 14.88 -3.43 7.19
N SER A 261 16.10 -2.88 7.26
CA SER A 261 16.85 -2.40 6.10
C SER A 261 17.39 -3.52 5.23
N ASP A 262 17.58 -4.72 5.78
CA ASP A 262 18.28 -5.82 5.09
C ASP A 262 17.36 -6.53 4.11
N ILE A 263 16.05 -6.57 4.42
CA ILE A 263 15.03 -7.10 3.51
C ILE A 263 14.20 -5.99 2.85
N SER A 264 14.40 -4.71 3.18
CA SER A 264 13.61 -3.61 2.62
C SER A 264 13.61 -3.64 1.08
N PRO A 265 12.44 -3.55 0.40
CA PRO A 265 11.13 -3.14 0.92
C PRO A 265 10.21 -4.31 1.33
N TRP A 266 10.73 -5.53 1.45
CA TRP A 266 9.94 -6.71 1.82
C TRP A 266 9.53 -6.70 3.30
N TYR A 267 8.39 -7.33 3.58
CA TYR A 267 7.83 -7.45 4.93
C TYR A 267 7.69 -8.92 5.31
N GLU A 268 8.08 -9.25 6.55
CA GLU A 268 7.59 -10.44 7.23
C GLU A 268 6.21 -10.13 7.83
N LEU A 269 5.22 -11.00 7.60
CA LEU A 269 3.86 -10.81 8.12
C LEU A 269 3.53 -11.90 9.12
N LYS A 270 3.18 -11.48 10.34
CA LYS A 270 2.69 -12.34 11.43
C LYS A 270 1.26 -11.94 11.75
N LYS A 271 0.46 -12.85 12.28
CA LYS A 271 -0.90 -12.56 12.77
C LYS A 271 -0.81 -12.07 14.21
N ASP A 272 -1.74 -11.19 14.60
CA ASP A 272 -1.84 -10.65 15.95
C ASP A 272 -0.56 -9.94 16.43
N ALA A 273 0.24 -9.46 15.47
CA ALA A 273 1.50 -8.78 15.71
C ALA A 273 1.38 -7.28 15.41
N VAL A 274 2.32 -6.52 15.96
CA VAL A 274 2.52 -5.12 15.60
C VAL A 274 3.29 -5.07 14.27
N ILE A 275 2.69 -4.47 13.24
CA ILE A 275 3.31 -4.33 11.91
C ILE A 275 3.31 -2.85 11.50
N PRO A 276 4.45 -2.15 11.60
CA PRO A 276 4.62 -0.82 11.01
C PRO A 276 4.67 -0.90 9.49
N VAL A 277 3.85 -0.08 8.82
CA VAL A 277 3.76 0.01 7.36
C VAL A 277 3.79 1.49 6.97
N SER A 278 4.98 1.96 6.59
CA SER A 278 5.22 3.36 6.19
C SER A 278 4.73 4.36 7.25
N ASN A 279 3.58 5.00 7.04
CA ASN A 279 3.00 6.03 7.89
C ASN A 279 1.93 5.50 8.86
N TYR A 280 1.73 4.18 8.94
CA TYR A 280 0.70 3.56 9.77
C TYR A 280 1.21 2.31 10.49
N THR A 281 0.84 2.12 11.75
CA THR A 281 1.17 0.90 12.51
C THR A 281 -0.09 0.09 12.80
N PHE A 282 -0.13 -1.15 12.30
CA PHE A 282 -1.14 -2.13 12.67
C PHE A 282 -0.77 -2.71 14.03
N MET A 283 -1.50 -2.34 15.10
CA MET A 283 -1.22 -2.83 16.46
C MET A 283 -1.53 -4.32 16.66
N SER A 284 -2.46 -4.85 15.86
CA SER A 284 -2.81 -6.27 15.82
C SER A 284 -3.19 -6.58 14.38
N SER A 285 -2.27 -7.23 13.67
CA SER A 285 -2.42 -7.58 12.25
C SER A 285 -3.52 -8.63 12.04
N LYS A 286 -4.47 -8.29 11.16
CA LYS A 286 -5.53 -9.19 10.69
C LYS A 286 -5.52 -9.22 9.15
N PHE A 287 -5.93 -10.34 8.58
CA PHE A 287 -5.83 -10.55 7.14
C PHE A 287 -7.18 -10.97 6.53
N VAL A 288 -7.45 -10.48 5.33
CA VAL A 288 -8.66 -10.79 4.54
C VAL A 288 -8.31 -11.07 3.08
N ARG A 289 -9.19 -11.80 2.39
CA ARG A 289 -9.06 -12.16 0.97
C ARG A 289 -10.31 -11.79 0.18
N PHE A 290 -10.17 -11.29 -1.05
CA PHE A 290 -11.31 -11.14 -1.95
C PHE A 290 -11.96 -12.49 -2.27
N LYS A 291 -13.29 -12.48 -2.41
CA LYS A 291 -14.06 -13.65 -2.88
C LYS A 291 -13.81 -13.95 -4.36
#